data_AF-A0A7J7SBR9-F1
#
_entry.id   AF-A0A7J7SBR9-F1
#
_cell.length_a   1.000
_cell.length_b   1.000
_cell.length_c   1.000
_cell.angle_alpha   90.00
_cell.angle_beta   90.00
_cell.angle_gamma   90.00
#
_symmetry.space_group_name_H-M   'P 1'
#
loop_
_entity.id
_entity.type
_entity.pdbx_description
1 polymer ?
#
loop_
_entity_poly.entity_id
_entity_poly.type
_entity_poly.pdbx_seq_one_letter_code
_entity_poly.pdbx_strand_id
1 'polypeptide(L)'
;MLAGEDGRILKRFCQCEQRSLEQLMNDPLRPFVPTYYGVVQRDDQAFNQMEDLLADFEGPSIMDCKMGSRTYLEEELVKARERPRPRKDMYEKMVAVDPRAPTPEEHAQGAVTKPRYMQWRETVSSTSTLGFRIEGIKKADGTCNTNFKKTQELEQVTKVLEDFVDGNHEILRKYVARLEELREALENSPFFKTHEVVGSSLLFVHDHTGLAKVWMIDFGKTVALPDHQTLNHRLPWAEGNREDGYLWGLDNMIRLLQGLAQS
;
A
#
# COMPACT_ATOMS: atom_id res chain seq x y z
N MET A 1 7.51 7.77 11.42
CA MET A 1 8.92 7.84 10.98
C MET A 1 9.56 8.99 11.73
N LEU A 2 10.87 8.93 11.96
CA LEU A 2 11.62 10.06 12.51
C LEU A 2 12.46 10.67 11.38
N ALA A 3 12.70 11.97 11.44
CA ALA A 3 13.66 12.61 10.53
C ALA A 3 15.06 12.02 10.78
N GLY A 4 15.71 11.62 9.71
CA GLY A 4 17.14 11.31 9.69
C GLY A 4 17.97 12.55 9.36
N GLU A 5 19.24 12.33 9.05
CA GLU A 5 20.16 13.36 8.56
C GLU A 5 20.29 13.25 7.03
N ASP A 6 20.58 14.38 6.36
CA ASP A 6 20.92 14.44 4.94
C ASP A 6 19.89 13.79 3.98
N GLY A 7 18.61 14.17 4.08
CA GLY A 7 17.56 13.67 3.19
C GLY A 7 17.18 12.21 3.45
N ARG A 8 17.33 11.75 4.70
CA ARG A 8 16.98 10.38 5.12
C ARG A 8 15.87 10.39 6.16
N ILE A 9 15.18 9.27 6.27
CA ILE A 9 14.18 8.99 7.30
C ILE A 9 14.52 7.71 8.06
N LEU A 10 14.05 7.65 9.30
CA LEU A 10 14.14 6.47 10.15
C LEU A 10 12.76 5.85 10.32
N LYS A 11 12.64 4.60 9.88
CA LYS A 11 11.45 3.78 10.09
C LYS A 11 11.76 2.72 11.15
N ARG A 12 10.84 2.53 12.11
CA ARG A 12 11.01 1.55 13.19
C ARG A 12 11.37 0.19 12.58
N PHE A 13 12.41 -0.44 13.10
CA PHE A 13 12.93 -1.70 12.56
C PHE A 13 11.84 -2.77 12.47
N CYS A 14 11.80 -3.42 11.32
CA CYS A 14 11.03 -4.62 11.06
C CYS A 14 11.92 -5.56 10.24
N GLN A 15 12.16 -6.76 10.75
CA GLN A 15 13.04 -7.73 10.10
C GLN A 15 12.54 -8.13 8.70
N CYS A 16 11.23 -8.24 8.52
CA CYS A 16 10.62 -8.54 7.22
C CYS A 16 10.96 -7.44 6.20
N GLU A 17 10.70 -6.19 6.58
CA GLU A 17 10.98 -5.02 5.73
C GLU A 17 12.47 -4.84 5.45
N GLN A 18 13.34 -5.06 6.44
CA GLN A 18 14.79 -5.01 6.25
C GLN A 18 15.23 -5.97 5.14
N ARG A 19 14.82 -7.24 5.22
CA ARG A 19 15.18 -8.27 4.22
C ARG A 19 14.64 -7.95 2.83
N SER A 20 13.43 -7.40 2.74
CA SER A 20 12.87 -6.96 1.46
C SER A 20 13.69 -5.82 0.86
N LEU A 21 13.98 -4.79 1.66
CA LEU A 21 14.76 -3.63 1.20
C LEU A 21 16.17 -4.02 0.75
N GLU A 22 16.86 -4.90 1.48
CA GLU A 22 18.20 -5.40 1.11
C GLU A 22 18.20 -6.11 -0.26
N GLN A 23 17.19 -6.93 -0.54
CA GLN A 23 17.05 -7.60 -1.83
C GLN A 23 16.69 -6.61 -2.94
N LEU A 24 15.74 -5.70 -2.67
CA LEU A 24 15.29 -4.68 -3.62
C LEU A 24 16.42 -3.75 -4.08
N MET A 25 17.44 -3.50 -3.25
CA MET A 25 18.62 -2.71 -3.66
C MET A 25 19.46 -3.37 -4.77
N ASN A 26 19.23 -4.65 -5.06
CA ASN A 26 19.90 -5.42 -6.12
C ASN A 26 18.91 -5.96 -7.17
N ASP A 27 17.67 -5.47 -7.18
CA ASP A 27 16.58 -5.91 -8.05
C ASP A 27 16.24 -4.83 -9.10
N PRO A 28 15.65 -5.17 -10.27
CA PRO A 28 15.12 -4.18 -11.21
C PRO A 28 14.18 -3.14 -10.59
N LEU A 29 13.54 -3.46 -9.45
CA LEU A 29 12.68 -2.54 -8.71
C LEU A 29 13.42 -1.46 -7.92
N ARG A 30 14.76 -1.50 -7.82
CA ARG A 30 15.56 -0.51 -7.07
C ARG A 30 15.16 0.94 -7.35
N PRO A 31 14.93 1.39 -8.62
CA PRO A 31 14.56 2.78 -8.89
C PRO A 31 13.15 3.17 -8.41
N PHE A 32 12.32 2.19 -8.01
CA PHE A 32 10.92 2.36 -7.63
C PHE A 32 10.68 2.18 -6.13
N VAL A 33 11.72 2.08 -5.33
CA VAL A 33 11.65 1.94 -3.87
C VAL A 33 12.56 3.00 -3.23
N PRO A 34 12.33 3.40 -1.96
CA PRO A 34 13.27 4.27 -1.28
C PRO A 34 14.64 3.60 -1.16
N THR A 35 15.71 4.34 -1.42
CA THR A 35 17.06 3.85 -1.19
C THR A 35 17.21 3.41 0.27
N TYR A 36 17.75 2.22 0.48
CA TYR A 36 17.97 1.66 1.81
C TYR A 36 19.44 1.79 2.21
N TYR A 37 19.68 2.38 3.39
CA TYR A 37 21.02 2.68 3.90
C TYR A 37 21.47 1.74 5.03
N GLY A 38 20.64 0.76 5.41
CA GLY A 38 20.93 -0.16 6.49
C GLY A 38 20.18 0.15 7.79
N VAL A 39 20.59 -0.51 8.87
CA VAL A 39 19.99 -0.37 10.20
C VAL A 39 20.85 0.55 11.05
N VAL A 40 20.22 1.47 11.78
CA VAL A 40 20.86 2.34 12.78
C VAL A 40 20.22 2.16 14.15
N GLN A 41 20.98 2.42 15.21
CA GLN A 41 20.49 2.45 16.59
C GLN A 41 20.31 3.90 17.05
N ARG A 42 19.16 4.23 17.64
CA ARG A 42 18.88 5.49 18.33
C ARG A 42 18.03 5.22 19.57
N ASP A 43 18.41 5.78 20.72
CA ASP A 43 17.67 5.63 21.99
C ASP A 43 17.30 4.17 22.32
N ASP A 44 18.27 3.27 22.21
CA ASP A 44 18.11 1.81 22.40
C ASP A 44 17.08 1.13 21.48
N GLN A 45 16.69 1.79 20.39
CA GLN A 45 15.80 1.26 19.37
C GLN A 45 16.49 1.17 18.01
N ALA A 46 16.22 0.06 17.31
CA ALA A 46 16.68 -0.14 15.94
C ALA A 46 15.73 0.54 14.94
N PHE A 47 16.30 1.13 13.89
CA PHE A 47 15.57 1.75 12.79
C PHE A 47 16.18 1.35 11.44
N ASN A 48 15.32 1.07 10.46
CA ASN A 48 15.70 1.04 9.06
C ASN A 48 15.90 2.49 8.59
N GLN A 49 17.10 2.83 8.14
CA GLN A 49 17.41 4.12 7.54
C GLN A 49 17.14 4.07 6.02
N MET A 50 16.30 4.98 5.54
CA MET A 50 15.84 5.00 4.15
C MET A 50 15.87 6.43 3.59
N GLU A 51 15.80 6.55 2.28
CA GLU A 51 15.62 7.82 1.56
C GLU A 51 14.35 8.54 1.99
N ASP A 52 14.45 9.85 2.22
CA ASP A 52 13.28 10.71 2.31
C ASP A 52 12.76 11.02 0.91
N LEU A 53 11.69 10.32 0.51
CA LEU A 53 11.07 10.47 -0.80
C LEU A 53 10.50 11.88 -1.06
N LEU A 54 10.41 12.72 -0.04
CA LEU A 54 9.89 14.08 -0.14
C LEU A 54 10.99 15.14 -0.25
N ALA A 55 12.27 14.77 -0.11
CA ALA A 55 13.38 15.72 -0.01
C ALA A 55 13.52 16.67 -1.20
N ASP A 56 13.17 16.20 -2.41
CA ASP A 56 13.28 16.97 -3.65
C ASP A 56 12.05 17.83 -3.98
N PHE A 57 10.97 17.75 -3.19
CA PHE A 57 9.69 18.37 -3.52
C PHE A 57 9.43 19.69 -2.77
N GLU A 58 8.82 20.64 -3.45
CA GLU A 58 8.42 21.94 -2.88
C GLU A 58 6.94 21.94 -2.50
N GLY A 59 6.64 21.75 -1.21
CA GLY A 59 5.26 21.70 -0.71
C GLY A 59 4.44 20.56 -1.33
N PRO A 60 4.86 19.29 -1.20
CA PRO A 60 4.29 18.18 -1.93
C PRO A 60 2.83 17.86 -1.57
N SER A 61 2.06 17.51 -2.59
CA SER A 61 0.85 16.69 -2.48
C SER A 61 1.24 15.22 -2.49
N ILE A 62 0.70 14.45 -1.54
CA ILE A 62 1.06 13.05 -1.26
C ILE A 62 -0.21 12.22 -1.22
N MET A 63 -0.22 11.07 -1.90
CA MET A 63 -1.29 10.07 -1.80
C MET A 63 -0.69 8.69 -1.56
N ASP A 64 -1.23 7.99 -0.56
CA ASP A 64 -0.88 6.60 -0.24
C ASP A 64 -1.99 5.68 -0.74
N CYS A 65 -1.64 4.78 -1.66
CA CYS A 65 -2.53 3.76 -2.20
C CYS A 65 -2.04 2.37 -1.76
N LYS A 66 -2.79 1.72 -0.87
CA LYS A 66 -2.54 0.33 -0.50
C LYS A 66 -2.86 -0.60 -1.68
N MET A 67 -1.93 -1.49 -1.99
CA MET A 67 -2.01 -2.36 -3.15
C MET A 67 -2.41 -3.80 -2.80
N GLY A 68 -2.95 -4.49 -3.80
CA GLY A 68 -3.39 -5.88 -3.72
C GLY A 68 -4.89 -6.01 -3.47
N SER A 69 -5.44 -7.17 -3.85
CA SER A 69 -6.82 -7.59 -3.55
C SER A 69 -6.98 -8.10 -2.11
N ARG A 70 -5.86 -8.30 -1.41
CA ARG A 70 -5.77 -8.81 -0.05
C ARG A 70 -4.73 -8.05 0.77
N THR A 71 -5.02 -7.82 2.05
CA THR A 71 -4.20 -6.96 2.93
C THR A 71 -3.76 -7.61 4.25
N TYR A 72 -3.93 -8.92 4.35
CA TYR A 72 -3.46 -9.77 5.44
C TYR A 72 -2.80 -11.02 4.86
N LEU A 73 -1.79 -11.57 5.53
CA LEU A 73 -1.12 -12.81 5.10
C LEU A 73 -2.00 -14.03 5.35
N GLU A 74 -1.88 -15.09 4.55
CA GLU A 74 -2.60 -16.35 4.79
C GLU A 74 -2.29 -16.94 6.17
N GLU A 75 -1.04 -16.82 6.62
CA GLU A 75 -0.61 -17.23 7.96
C GLU A 75 -1.36 -16.48 9.07
N GLU A 76 -1.81 -15.24 8.83
CA GLU A 76 -2.64 -14.49 9.77
C GLU A 76 -4.06 -15.07 9.86
N LEU A 77 -4.59 -15.65 8.77
CA LEU A 77 -5.86 -16.40 8.79
C LEU A 77 -5.72 -17.70 9.58
N VAL A 78 -4.69 -18.50 9.28
CA VAL A 78 -4.45 -19.78 9.96
C VAL A 78 -4.29 -19.56 11.47
N LYS A 79 -3.43 -18.60 11.86
CA LYS A 79 -3.24 -18.24 13.28
C LYS A 79 -4.51 -17.76 13.96
N ALA A 80 -5.38 -17.02 13.26
CA ALA A 80 -6.64 -16.57 13.84
C ALA A 80 -7.67 -17.70 14.03
N ARG A 81 -7.62 -18.75 13.19
CA ARG A 81 -8.44 -19.96 13.36
C ARG A 81 -7.95 -20.83 14.52
N GLU A 82 -6.63 -21.02 14.64
CA GLU A 82 -6.03 -21.82 15.71
C GLU A 82 -6.10 -21.13 17.08
N ARG A 83 -5.82 -19.81 17.11
CA ARG A 83 -5.77 -19.02 18.34
C ARG A 83 -6.35 -17.62 18.11
N PRO A 84 -7.68 -17.48 18.10
CA PRO A 84 -8.32 -16.19 17.89
C PRO A 84 -7.89 -15.20 18.97
N ARG A 85 -7.43 -14.03 18.55
CA ARG A 85 -7.14 -12.88 19.43
C ARG A 85 -8.02 -11.70 19.03
N PRO A 86 -9.25 -11.61 19.58
CA PRO A 86 -10.13 -10.47 19.33
C PRO A 86 -9.51 -9.14 19.76
N ARG A 87 -9.84 -8.08 19.02
CA ARG A 87 -9.26 -6.75 19.14
C ARG A 87 -10.36 -5.72 19.29
N LYS A 88 -10.40 -5.06 20.45
CA LYS A 88 -11.36 -3.99 20.77
C LYS A 88 -11.19 -2.79 19.85
N ASP A 89 -9.95 -2.39 19.58
CA ASP A 89 -9.61 -1.26 18.71
C ASP A 89 -10.09 -1.43 17.26
N MET A 90 -10.12 -2.67 16.75
CA MET A 90 -10.63 -2.97 15.42
C MET A 90 -12.16 -2.96 15.39
N TYR A 91 -12.81 -3.45 16.45
CA TYR A 91 -14.27 -3.41 16.60
C TYR A 91 -14.77 -1.96 16.65
N GLU A 92 -14.15 -1.11 17.46
CA GLU A 92 -14.52 0.31 17.58
C GLU A 92 -14.42 1.02 16.22
N LYS A 93 -13.34 0.77 15.46
CA LYS A 93 -13.17 1.31 14.09
C LYS A 93 -14.22 0.78 13.13
N MET A 94 -14.60 -0.49 13.26
CA MET A 94 -15.59 -1.12 12.40
C MET A 94 -16.99 -0.53 12.64
N VAL A 95 -17.40 -0.43 13.91
CA VAL A 95 -18.67 0.20 14.31
C VAL A 95 -18.72 1.68 13.91
N ALA A 96 -17.61 2.41 14.04
CA ALA A 96 -17.55 3.82 13.64
C ALA A 96 -17.80 4.02 12.14
N VAL A 97 -17.53 3.02 11.30
CA VAL A 97 -17.80 3.06 9.85
C VAL A 97 -19.19 2.49 9.54
N ASP A 98 -19.53 1.33 10.07
CA ASP A 98 -20.85 0.71 9.94
C ASP A 98 -21.23 -0.06 11.22
N PRO A 99 -22.15 0.50 12.03
CA PRO A 99 -22.59 -0.14 13.27
C PRO A 99 -23.25 -1.51 13.07
N ARG A 100 -23.69 -1.86 11.86
CA ARG A 100 -24.35 -3.14 11.56
C ARG A 100 -23.40 -4.21 11.03
N ALA A 101 -22.13 -3.85 10.79
CA ALA A 101 -21.18 -4.76 10.17
C ALA A 101 -20.66 -5.87 11.12
N PRO A 102 -20.49 -5.64 12.44
CA PRO A 102 -20.17 -6.73 13.37
C PRO A 102 -21.34 -7.71 13.57
N THR A 103 -21.05 -8.97 13.88
CA THR A 103 -22.07 -9.97 14.25
C THR A 103 -22.60 -9.74 15.67
N PRO A 104 -23.74 -10.34 16.07
CA PRO A 104 -24.23 -10.28 17.45
C PRO A 104 -23.18 -10.74 18.49
N GLU A 105 -22.40 -11.76 18.17
CA GLU A 105 -21.33 -12.28 19.04
C GLU A 105 -20.17 -11.27 19.14
N GLU A 106 -19.78 -10.64 18.03
CA GLU A 106 -18.75 -9.60 18.00
C GLU A 106 -19.18 -8.37 18.79
N HIS A 107 -20.46 -7.98 18.73
CA HIS A 107 -21.05 -6.94 19.56
C HIS A 107 -21.02 -7.29 21.05
N ALA A 108 -21.42 -8.52 21.40
CA ALA A 108 -21.39 -8.98 22.78
C ALA A 108 -19.96 -9.00 23.37
N GLN A 109 -18.96 -9.33 22.55
CA GLN A 109 -17.55 -9.31 22.94
C GLN A 109 -16.92 -7.91 22.92
N GLY A 110 -17.50 -6.98 22.15
CA GLY A 110 -16.91 -5.67 21.88
C GLY A 110 -15.55 -5.77 21.16
N ALA A 111 -15.34 -6.81 20.36
CA ALA A 111 -14.06 -7.11 19.73
C ALA A 111 -14.24 -7.95 18.45
N VAL A 112 -13.36 -7.76 17.47
CA VAL A 112 -13.29 -8.57 16.24
C VAL A 112 -11.88 -9.10 16.02
N THR A 113 -11.71 -10.22 15.33
CA THR A 113 -10.36 -10.70 14.99
C THR A 113 -9.73 -9.84 13.87
N LYS A 114 -8.40 -9.83 13.78
CA LYS A 114 -7.70 -9.06 12.75
C LYS A 114 -8.09 -9.47 11.34
N PRO A 115 -8.06 -10.75 10.93
CA PRO A 115 -8.41 -11.10 9.56
C PRO A 115 -9.86 -10.74 9.21
N ARG A 116 -10.79 -10.95 10.14
CA ARG A 116 -12.19 -10.53 10.00
C ARG A 116 -12.37 -9.03 9.75
N TYR A 117 -11.64 -8.20 10.49
CA TYR A 117 -11.63 -6.75 10.25
C TYR A 117 -11.02 -6.41 8.89
N MET A 118 -9.89 -7.02 8.52
CA MET A 118 -9.24 -6.75 7.24
C MET A 118 -10.12 -7.17 6.05
N GLN A 119 -10.75 -8.36 6.11
CA GLN A 119 -11.70 -8.82 5.11
C GLN A 119 -12.87 -7.85 4.94
N TRP A 120 -13.49 -7.43 6.05
CA TRP A 120 -14.55 -6.42 5.96
C TRP A 120 -14.04 -5.10 5.40
N ARG A 121 -12.84 -4.65 5.79
CA ARG A 121 -12.22 -3.44 5.23
C ARG A 121 -12.01 -3.52 3.73
N GLU A 122 -11.69 -4.70 3.22
CA GLU A 122 -11.51 -4.94 1.79
C GLU A 122 -12.85 -4.87 1.05
N THR A 123 -13.95 -5.33 1.65
CA THR A 123 -15.28 -5.31 1.02
C THR A 123 -16.02 -3.98 1.10
N VAL A 124 -15.60 -3.06 1.96
CA VAL A 124 -16.19 -1.70 2.04
C VAL A 124 -15.32 -0.64 1.36
N SER A 125 -14.21 -1.03 0.76
CA SER A 125 -13.36 -0.17 -0.06
C SER A 125 -13.17 -0.76 -1.45
N SER A 126 -12.39 -0.09 -2.29
CA SER A 126 -12.10 -0.55 -3.65
C SER A 126 -11.12 -1.73 -3.72
N THR A 127 -10.71 -2.31 -2.59
CA THR A 127 -9.69 -3.35 -2.57
C THR A 127 -10.20 -4.63 -3.23
N SER A 128 -11.39 -5.08 -2.87
CA SER A 128 -11.96 -6.31 -3.44
C SER A 128 -12.43 -6.16 -4.89
N THR A 129 -12.65 -4.94 -5.36
CA THR A 129 -13.22 -4.66 -6.70
C THR A 129 -12.18 -4.15 -7.71
N LEU A 130 -11.16 -3.42 -7.24
CA LEU A 130 -10.14 -2.81 -8.09
C LEU A 130 -8.70 -3.24 -7.76
N GLY A 131 -8.46 -3.96 -6.66
CA GLY A 131 -7.12 -4.44 -6.29
C GLY A 131 -6.21 -3.38 -5.67
N PHE A 132 -6.77 -2.24 -5.25
CA PHE A 132 -6.09 -1.22 -4.46
C PHE A 132 -7.11 -0.38 -3.69
N ARG A 133 -6.66 0.43 -2.74
CA ARG A 133 -7.47 1.48 -2.12
C ARG A 133 -6.62 2.66 -1.69
N ILE A 134 -7.22 3.85 -1.70
CA ILE A 134 -6.60 5.07 -1.19
C ILE A 134 -6.68 5.02 0.35
N GLU A 135 -5.54 5.13 1.03
CA GLU A 135 -5.47 5.15 2.51
C GLU A 135 -5.43 6.57 3.05
N GLY A 136 -4.78 7.49 2.34
CA GLY A 136 -4.64 8.87 2.77
C GLY A 136 -4.12 9.80 1.68
N ILE A 137 -4.52 11.05 1.77
CA ILE A 137 -4.07 12.16 0.93
C ILE A 137 -3.67 13.31 1.84
N LYS A 138 -2.52 13.92 1.56
CA LYS A 138 -2.13 15.23 2.08
C LYS A 138 -1.89 16.15 0.88
N LYS A 139 -2.62 17.25 0.76
CA LYS A 139 -2.41 18.22 -0.33
C LYS A 139 -1.40 19.30 0.07
N ALA A 140 -0.87 20.00 -0.93
CA ALA A 140 0.04 21.12 -0.76
C ALA A 140 -0.52 22.26 0.13
N ASP A 141 -1.84 22.44 0.15
CA ASP A 141 -2.53 23.42 1.01
C ASP A 141 -2.56 23.03 2.51
N GLY A 142 -1.98 21.88 2.86
CA GLY A 142 -1.91 21.35 4.21
C GLY A 142 -3.12 20.51 4.62
N THR A 143 -4.16 20.42 3.79
CA THR A 143 -5.30 19.54 4.05
C THR A 143 -4.86 18.08 4.04
N CYS A 144 -5.34 17.32 5.03
CA CYS A 144 -5.05 15.91 5.18
C CYS A 144 -6.36 15.15 5.34
N ASN A 145 -6.58 14.16 4.48
CA ASN A 145 -7.76 13.32 4.50
C ASN A 145 -7.32 11.86 4.55
N THR A 146 -7.83 11.11 5.52
CA THR A 146 -7.67 9.64 5.57
C THR A 146 -9.01 8.93 5.50
N ASN A 147 -10.11 9.67 5.33
CA ASN A 147 -11.48 9.16 5.41
C ASN A 147 -11.96 8.48 4.13
N PHE A 148 -11.17 7.55 3.61
CA PHE A 148 -11.47 6.76 2.41
C PHE A 148 -12.02 5.37 2.74
N LYS A 149 -12.55 5.20 3.95
CA LYS A 149 -12.97 3.90 4.49
C LYS A 149 -14.17 3.29 3.74
N LYS A 150 -14.91 4.13 3.00
CA LYS A 150 -16.06 3.76 2.16
C LYS A 150 -15.88 4.15 0.69
N THR A 151 -14.66 4.50 0.29
CA THR A 151 -14.34 4.79 -1.11
C THR A 151 -14.18 3.45 -1.82
N GLN A 152 -15.24 3.04 -2.50
CA GLN A 152 -15.40 1.68 -3.03
C GLN A 152 -15.67 1.67 -4.52
N GLU A 153 -16.67 2.44 -4.95
CA GLU A 153 -17.11 2.44 -6.34
C GLU A 153 -16.11 3.15 -7.23
N LEU A 154 -16.08 2.75 -8.50
CA LEU A 154 -15.14 3.27 -9.50
C LEU A 154 -15.20 4.79 -9.57
N GLU A 155 -16.40 5.36 -9.62
CA GLU A 155 -16.63 6.80 -9.72
C GLU A 155 -16.13 7.55 -8.48
N GLN A 156 -16.23 6.94 -7.29
CA GLN A 156 -15.73 7.53 -6.06
C GLN A 156 -14.21 7.59 -6.05
N VAL A 157 -13.55 6.51 -6.49
CA VAL A 157 -12.09 6.45 -6.62
C VAL A 157 -11.62 7.47 -7.65
N THR A 158 -12.23 7.49 -8.84
CA THR A 158 -11.94 8.44 -9.91
C THR A 158 -12.01 9.89 -9.41
N LYS A 159 -13.10 10.26 -8.71
CA LYS A 159 -13.26 11.60 -8.15
C LYS A 159 -12.15 11.98 -7.16
N VAL A 160 -11.68 11.03 -6.36
CA VAL A 160 -10.57 11.28 -5.42
C VAL A 160 -9.25 11.47 -6.17
N LEU A 161 -9.01 10.70 -7.24
CA LEU A 161 -7.83 10.84 -8.08
C LEU A 161 -7.82 12.19 -8.84
N GLU A 162 -8.96 12.59 -9.40
CA GLU A 162 -9.15 13.91 -10.04
C GLU A 162 -8.87 15.05 -9.06
N ASP A 163 -9.45 15.00 -7.86
CA ASP A 163 -9.27 15.99 -6.80
C ASP A 163 -7.81 16.04 -6.30
N PHE A 164 -7.12 14.90 -6.28
CA PHE A 164 -5.72 14.82 -5.86
C PHE A 164 -4.78 15.53 -6.83
N VAL A 165 -5.00 15.39 -8.14
CA VAL A 165 -4.16 16.05 -9.16
C VAL A 165 -4.63 17.47 -9.50
N ASP A 166 -5.74 17.93 -8.91
CA ASP A 166 -6.32 19.27 -9.09
C ASP A 166 -6.46 19.68 -10.57
N GLY A 167 -6.91 18.73 -11.41
CA GLY A 167 -7.05 18.93 -12.85
C GLY A 167 -5.73 19.07 -13.63
N ASN A 168 -4.57 18.82 -13.02
CA ASN A 168 -3.28 18.92 -13.69
C ASN A 168 -2.99 17.67 -14.55
N HIS A 169 -3.35 17.74 -15.83
CA HIS A 169 -3.11 16.64 -16.78
C HIS A 169 -1.63 16.32 -17.02
N GLU A 170 -0.70 17.25 -16.79
CA GLU A 170 0.73 16.96 -16.95
C GLU A 170 1.24 16.03 -15.85
N ILE A 171 0.89 16.33 -14.59
CA ILE A 171 1.17 15.45 -13.44
C ILE A 171 0.56 14.07 -13.66
N LEU A 172 -0.68 14.03 -14.16
CA LEU A 172 -1.38 12.79 -14.43
C LEU A 172 -0.66 11.93 -15.49
N ARG A 173 -0.21 12.54 -16.60
CA ARG A 173 0.59 11.85 -17.63
C ARG A 173 1.91 11.31 -17.07
N LYS A 174 2.58 12.08 -16.22
CA LYS A 174 3.82 11.64 -15.54
C LYS A 174 3.56 10.45 -14.62
N TYR A 175 2.45 10.44 -13.88
CA TYR A 175 2.05 9.28 -13.07
C TYR A 175 1.75 8.05 -13.92
N VAL A 176 0.98 8.18 -15.01
CA VAL A 176 0.70 7.06 -15.92
C VAL A 176 2.01 6.46 -16.46
N ALA A 177 2.89 7.28 -17.03
CA ALA A 177 4.17 6.82 -17.57
C ALA A 177 5.01 6.11 -16.49
N ARG A 178 5.07 6.70 -15.29
CA ARG A 178 5.81 6.10 -14.17
C ARG A 178 5.24 4.75 -13.72
N LEU A 179 3.91 4.60 -13.72
CA LEU A 179 3.27 3.34 -13.35
C LEU A 179 3.43 2.27 -14.43
N GLU A 180 3.46 2.66 -15.71
CA GLU A 180 3.75 1.75 -16.82
C GLU A 180 5.19 1.22 -16.73
N GLU A 181 6.18 2.10 -16.50
CA GLU A 181 7.57 1.70 -16.23
C GLU A 181 7.67 0.77 -15.01
N LEU A 182 6.94 1.08 -13.93
CA LEU A 182 6.89 0.24 -12.74
C LEU A 182 6.32 -1.14 -13.06
N ARG A 183 5.24 -1.21 -13.83
CA ARG A 183 4.64 -2.49 -14.23
C ARG A 183 5.64 -3.35 -15.00
N GLU A 184 6.36 -2.76 -15.96
CA GLU A 184 7.39 -3.48 -16.71
C GLU A 184 8.52 -3.98 -15.80
N ALA A 185 8.96 -3.17 -14.83
CA ALA A 185 9.97 -3.58 -13.86
C ALA A 185 9.48 -4.73 -12.94
N LEU A 186 8.22 -4.66 -12.48
CA LEU A 186 7.59 -5.71 -11.67
C LEU A 186 7.49 -7.04 -12.42
N GLU A 187 7.08 -7.01 -13.68
CA GLU A 187 6.95 -8.20 -14.53
C GLU A 187 8.31 -8.87 -14.81
N ASN A 188 9.41 -8.15 -14.66
CA ASN A 188 10.77 -8.65 -14.85
C ASN A 188 11.52 -8.92 -13.54
N SER A 189 11.00 -8.47 -12.39
CA SER A 189 11.64 -8.57 -11.08
C SER A 189 11.65 -10.01 -10.53
N PRO A 190 12.83 -10.61 -10.27
CA PRO A 190 12.93 -11.87 -9.54
C PRO A 190 12.40 -11.76 -8.11
N PHE A 191 12.65 -10.63 -7.43
CA PHE A 191 12.10 -10.39 -6.09
C PHE A 191 10.58 -10.48 -6.12
N PHE A 192 9.93 -9.71 -6.99
CA PHE A 192 8.48 -9.62 -7.03
C PHE A 192 7.84 -10.99 -7.30
N LYS A 193 8.32 -11.70 -8.35
CA LYS A 193 7.82 -13.03 -8.71
C LYS A 193 7.89 -14.06 -7.59
N THR A 194 8.85 -13.93 -6.68
CA THR A 194 9.13 -14.90 -5.62
C THR A 194 8.68 -14.44 -4.24
N HIS A 195 7.91 -13.35 -4.15
CA HIS A 195 7.38 -12.83 -2.90
C HIS A 195 5.87 -12.62 -2.97
N GLU A 196 5.18 -12.95 -1.89
CA GLU A 196 3.82 -12.48 -1.64
C GLU A 196 3.89 -11.03 -1.14
N VAL A 197 3.38 -10.08 -1.91
CA VAL A 197 3.51 -8.63 -1.63
C VAL A 197 2.22 -8.08 -1.05
N VAL A 198 2.06 -8.24 0.26
CA VAL A 198 0.83 -7.86 0.97
C VAL A 198 1.07 -6.63 1.85
N GLY A 199 0.11 -5.70 1.83
CA GLY A 199 0.06 -4.57 2.76
C GLY A 199 1.05 -3.44 2.45
N SER A 200 1.79 -3.52 1.35
CA SER A 200 2.56 -2.43 0.78
C SER A 200 1.65 -1.39 0.10
N SER A 201 2.24 -0.25 -0.22
CA SER A 201 1.55 0.85 -0.88
C SER A 201 2.37 1.42 -2.04
N LEU A 202 1.66 2.07 -2.96
CA LEU A 202 2.24 3.06 -3.87
C LEU A 202 2.08 4.45 -3.25
N LEU A 203 3.21 5.14 -3.07
CA LEU A 203 3.25 6.52 -2.61
C LEU A 203 3.40 7.44 -3.82
N PHE A 204 2.34 8.17 -4.14
CA PHE A 204 2.32 9.21 -5.15
C PHE A 204 2.74 10.53 -4.51
N VAL A 205 3.69 11.21 -5.13
CA VAL A 205 4.13 12.54 -4.70
C VAL A 205 4.21 13.45 -5.92
N HIS A 206 3.65 14.65 -5.81
CA HIS A 206 3.86 15.70 -6.79
C HIS A 206 3.91 17.06 -6.12
N ASP A 207 4.40 18.07 -6.83
CA ASP A 207 4.39 19.45 -6.37
C ASP A 207 4.02 20.44 -7.47
N HIS A 208 4.04 21.73 -7.12
CA HIS A 208 3.69 22.83 -8.02
C HIS A 208 4.72 23.08 -9.13
N THR A 209 5.94 22.52 -9.04
CA THR A 209 6.97 22.64 -10.08
C THR A 209 6.68 21.73 -11.28
N GLY A 210 5.73 20.80 -11.12
CA GLY A 210 5.44 19.77 -12.11
C GLY A 210 6.20 18.47 -11.85
N LEU A 211 7.00 18.37 -10.78
CA LEU A 211 7.66 17.13 -10.40
C LEU A 211 6.61 16.12 -9.93
N ALA A 212 6.66 14.90 -10.44
CA ALA A 212 5.76 13.81 -10.07
C ALA A 212 6.50 12.48 -10.07
N LYS A 213 6.39 11.71 -8.99
CA LYS A 213 7.03 10.40 -8.84
C LYS A 213 6.14 9.44 -8.05
N VAL A 214 6.36 8.14 -8.24
CA VAL A 214 5.68 7.06 -7.51
C VAL A 214 6.72 6.05 -7.04
N TRP A 215 6.57 5.59 -5.80
CA TRP A 215 7.39 4.53 -5.21
C TRP A 215 6.55 3.48 -4.50
N MET A 216 7.06 2.25 -4.47
CA MET A 216 6.59 1.20 -3.60
C MET A 216 7.20 1.38 -2.20
N ILE A 217 6.35 1.30 -1.18
CA ILE A 217 6.73 1.42 0.24
C ILE A 217 6.06 0.33 1.08
N ASP A 218 6.47 0.21 2.34
CA ASP A 218 5.83 -0.61 3.38
C ASP A 218 5.91 -2.14 3.12
N PHE A 219 7.12 -2.68 3.09
CA PHE A 219 7.39 -4.13 2.88
C PHE A 219 7.31 -4.99 4.15
N GLY A 220 6.72 -4.47 5.23
CA GLY A 220 6.68 -5.15 6.54
C GLY A 220 5.91 -6.46 6.57
N LYS A 221 5.17 -6.79 5.51
CA LYS A 221 4.48 -8.07 5.29
C LYS A 221 4.75 -8.65 3.91
N THR A 222 5.84 -8.26 3.26
CA THR A 222 6.26 -8.87 2.00
C THR A 222 7.08 -10.12 2.30
N VAL A 223 6.56 -11.30 1.99
CA VAL A 223 7.11 -12.59 2.45
C VAL A 223 7.56 -13.41 1.25
N ALA A 224 8.77 -13.97 1.33
CA ALA A 224 9.27 -14.90 0.31
C ALA A 224 8.38 -16.15 0.20
N LEU A 225 8.18 -16.61 -1.02
CA LEU A 225 7.51 -17.87 -1.31
C LEU A 225 8.46 -19.05 -1.00
N PRO A 226 7.93 -20.28 -0.84
CA PRO A 226 8.76 -21.47 -0.76
C PRO A 226 9.55 -21.66 -2.06
N ASP A 227 10.69 -22.34 -1.97
CA ASP A 227 11.63 -22.51 -3.08
C ASP A 227 10.93 -22.93 -4.39
N HIS A 228 11.33 -22.28 -5.49
CA HIS A 228 10.85 -22.49 -6.86
C HIS A 228 9.37 -22.14 -7.13
N GLN A 229 8.63 -21.59 -6.17
CA GLN A 229 7.29 -21.05 -6.44
C GLN A 229 7.36 -19.62 -6.96
N THR A 230 6.41 -19.27 -7.82
CA THR A 230 6.20 -17.90 -8.28
C THR A 230 4.73 -17.52 -8.25
N LEU A 231 4.44 -16.23 -8.15
CA LEU A 231 3.11 -15.66 -8.30
C LEU A 231 2.96 -14.95 -9.63
N ASN A 232 1.72 -14.91 -10.13
CA ASN A 232 1.36 -14.10 -11.29
C ASN A 232 1.01 -12.65 -10.87
N HIS A 233 0.53 -12.46 -9.64
CA HIS A 233 0.05 -11.21 -9.06
C HIS A 233 -1.20 -10.62 -9.73
N ARG A 234 -1.83 -11.36 -10.65
CA ARG A 234 -3.13 -11.00 -11.26
C ARG A 234 -4.22 -12.02 -11.03
N LEU A 235 -3.87 -13.26 -10.76
CA LEU A 235 -4.86 -14.31 -10.53
C LEU A 235 -5.67 -14.00 -9.26
N PRO A 236 -6.97 -14.33 -9.23
CA PRO A 236 -7.76 -14.20 -8.02
C PRO A 236 -7.14 -14.98 -6.87
N TRP A 237 -7.10 -14.36 -5.70
CA TRP A 237 -6.67 -15.04 -4.49
C TRP A 237 -7.66 -16.14 -4.11
N ALA A 238 -7.11 -17.30 -3.76
CA ALA A 238 -7.81 -18.39 -3.11
C ALA A 238 -6.87 -18.95 -2.04
N GLU A 239 -7.40 -19.24 -0.84
CA GLU A 239 -6.58 -19.74 0.26
C GLU A 239 -5.70 -20.94 -0.17
N GLY A 240 -4.39 -20.79 0.01
CA GLY A 240 -3.38 -21.77 -0.39
C GLY A 240 -2.63 -21.41 -1.68
N ASN A 241 -3.17 -20.51 -2.52
CA ASN A 241 -2.48 -20.04 -3.74
C ASN A 241 -1.58 -18.82 -3.50
N ARG A 242 -1.74 -18.13 -2.34
CA ARG A 242 -0.95 -16.96 -1.91
C ARG A 242 -0.97 -15.74 -2.83
N GLU A 243 -1.79 -15.73 -3.89
CA GLU A 243 -1.91 -14.59 -4.79
C GLU A 243 -2.31 -13.32 -4.02
N ASP A 244 -1.74 -12.19 -4.42
CA ASP A 244 -1.94 -10.90 -3.76
C ASP A 244 -2.78 -9.93 -4.62
N GLY A 245 -2.94 -10.23 -5.92
CA GLY A 245 -3.66 -9.36 -6.86
C GLY A 245 -3.00 -8.00 -7.07
N TYR A 246 -1.70 -7.87 -6.78
CA TYR A 246 -0.98 -6.59 -6.86
C TYR A 246 -0.96 -6.01 -8.27
N LEU A 247 -0.62 -6.82 -9.29
CA LEU A 247 -0.61 -6.38 -10.69
C LEU A 247 -2.02 -6.16 -11.22
N TRP A 248 -3.02 -6.93 -10.76
CA TRP A 248 -4.43 -6.62 -11.07
C TRP A 248 -4.83 -5.22 -10.56
N GLY A 249 -4.40 -4.89 -9.33
CA GLY A 249 -4.52 -3.55 -8.76
C GLY A 249 -3.85 -2.47 -9.60
N LEU A 250 -2.60 -2.69 -9.98
CA LEU A 250 -1.81 -1.75 -10.79
C LEU A 250 -2.43 -1.55 -12.18
N ASP A 251 -2.89 -2.62 -12.84
CA ASP A 251 -3.52 -2.56 -14.16
C ASP A 251 -4.81 -1.71 -14.12
N ASN A 252 -5.63 -1.87 -13.07
CA ASN A 252 -6.83 -1.06 -12.90
C ASN A 252 -6.50 0.41 -12.61
N MET A 253 -5.48 0.67 -11.80
CA MET A 253 -5.02 2.02 -11.48
C MET A 253 -4.49 2.76 -12.71
N ILE A 254 -3.64 2.09 -13.52
CA ILE A 254 -3.15 2.64 -14.79
C ILE A 254 -4.32 2.97 -15.71
N ARG A 255 -5.27 2.05 -15.90
CA ARG A 255 -6.44 2.26 -16.75
C ARG A 255 -7.27 3.47 -16.31
N LEU A 256 -7.48 3.64 -15.01
CA LEU A 256 -8.20 4.78 -14.45
C LEU A 256 -7.50 6.11 -14.73
N LEU A 257 -6.20 6.18 -14.42
CA LEU A 257 -5.42 7.41 -14.62
C LEU A 257 -5.26 7.76 -16.11
N GLN A 258 -5.15 6.75 -16.99
CA GLN A 258 -5.18 6.95 -18.44
C GLN A 258 -6.52 7.53 -18.90
N GLY A 259 -7.64 7.04 -18.37
CA GLY A 259 -8.97 7.59 -18.67
C GLY A 259 -9.08 9.07 -18.27
N LEU A 260 -8.57 9.42 -17.10
CA LEU A 260 -8.50 10.80 -16.62
C LEU A 260 -7.54 11.69 -17.43
N ALA A 261 -6.47 11.12 -18.00
CA ALA A 261 -5.52 11.88 -18.80
C ALA A 261 -6.07 12.26 -20.18
N GLN A 262 -7.15 11.61 -20.59
CA GLN A 262 -7.82 11.78 -21.88
C GLN A 262 -9.10 12.61 -21.78
N SER A 263 -9.62 12.86 -20.57
CA SER A 263 -10.79 13.71 -20.30
C SER A 263 -10.42 15.18 -20.20
#